data_AF-A0A7R9F1A3-F1
#
_entry.id   AF-A0A7R9F1A3-F1
#
_cell.length_a   1.000
_cell.length_b   1.000
_cell.length_c   1.000
_cell.angle_alpha   90.00
_cell.angle_beta   90.00
_cell.angle_gamma   90.00
#
_symmetry.space_group_name_H-M   'P 1'
#
loop_
_entity.id
_entity.type
_entity.pdbx_description
1 polymer ?
#
loop_
_entity_poly.entity_id
_entity_poly.type
_entity_poly.pdbx_seq_one_letter_code
_entity_poly.pdbx_strand_id
1 'polypeptide(L)'
;NSKLQNSEVGTVSEMKTVSVALVLCLNVGVDPPDIVKTQPCARLECWIDPLSMSPQKALETIGANLQKQYERWQPRARYKQSLDPTVEEVKKLCTSLRRNAKEERVLFHYNGHGVPKPTSNGEVWVFNRTYTQYIPLSVYDLQTWMGVPSIYVYDCSNAGIIVDSFKQFAEQHEKEYEQVALQNRGPANPPPSFKYCIQLAACAANQILPMNPDLPADIFTSCLTTPIKIALRWFVMQNTSKLVPKISMELIDKIPGQLNDRRTMLGELNWIFTAITDTIAWNTAT
;
A
#
# COMPACT_ATOMS: atom_id res chain seq x y z
N ASN A 1 4.22 -55.90 -0.12
CA ASN A 1 5.00 -55.07 -1.08
C ASN A 1 4.08 -54.71 -2.23
N SER A 2 3.63 -53.49 -2.47
CA SER A 2 4.05 -52.15 -2.03
C SER A 2 2.86 -51.22 -2.33
N LYS A 3 2.24 -50.62 -1.31
CA LYS A 3 1.39 -49.44 -1.51
C LYS A 3 2.31 -48.24 -1.39
N LEU A 4 2.63 -47.63 -2.52
CA LEU A 4 3.27 -46.32 -2.57
C LEU A 4 2.30 -45.31 -1.93
N GLN A 5 2.73 -44.69 -0.83
CA GLN A 5 2.11 -43.52 -0.26
C GLN A 5 2.17 -42.40 -1.30
N ASN A 6 1.01 -42.04 -1.86
CA ASN A 6 0.83 -40.69 -2.36
C ASN A 6 0.82 -39.78 -1.14
N SER A 7 1.95 -39.13 -0.88
CA SER A 7 2.01 -37.96 0.00
C SER A 7 1.04 -36.91 -0.54
N GLU A 8 0.07 -36.54 0.28
CA GLU A 8 -0.86 -35.43 0.04
C GLU A 8 -0.05 -34.18 -0.32
N VAL A 9 -0.12 -33.76 -1.58
CA VAL A 9 0.16 -32.38 -1.95
C VAL A 9 -0.93 -31.56 -1.27
N GLY A 10 -0.61 -31.01 -0.10
CA GLY A 10 -1.51 -30.15 0.64
C GLY A 10 -2.04 -29.07 -0.29
N THR A 11 -3.36 -29.04 -0.47
CA THR A 11 -4.05 -27.98 -1.19
C THR A 11 -3.63 -26.65 -0.57
N VAL A 12 -2.92 -25.80 -1.34
CA VAL A 12 -2.70 -24.40 -0.97
C VAL A 12 -4.08 -23.79 -0.74
N SER A 13 -4.41 -23.47 0.50
CA SER A 13 -5.70 -22.84 0.79
C SER A 13 -5.73 -21.47 0.10
N GLU A 14 -6.87 -21.14 -0.51
CA GLU A 14 -7.08 -19.85 -1.16
C GLU A 14 -7.08 -18.74 -0.10
N MET A 15 -5.92 -18.10 0.12
CA MET A 15 -5.77 -17.05 1.13
C MET A 15 -6.51 -15.77 0.70
N LYS A 16 -7.45 -15.28 1.52
CA LYS A 16 -8.27 -14.10 1.18
C LYS A 16 -7.84 -12.89 1.99
N THR A 17 -7.87 -11.72 1.35
CA THR A 17 -7.73 -10.44 2.06
C THR A 17 -9.11 -9.94 2.43
N VAL A 18 -9.46 -10.00 3.72
CA VAL A 18 -10.81 -9.72 4.22
C VAL A 18 -10.93 -8.36 4.90
N SER A 19 -9.82 -7.70 5.21
CA SER A 19 -9.79 -6.41 5.89
C SER A 19 -8.67 -5.52 5.37
N VAL A 20 -8.95 -4.22 5.28
CA VAL A 20 -8.04 -3.22 4.73
C VAL A 20 -8.00 -1.99 5.65
N ALA A 21 -6.82 -1.68 6.18
CA ALA A 21 -6.51 -0.42 6.86
C ALA A 21 -5.92 0.57 5.85
N LEU A 22 -6.54 1.75 5.72
CA LEU A 22 -6.06 2.86 4.91
C LEU A 22 -5.60 3.97 5.85
N VAL A 23 -4.29 4.03 6.12
CA VAL A 23 -3.65 5.01 6.98
C VAL A 23 -3.05 6.11 6.11
N LEU A 24 -3.63 7.30 6.17
CA LEU A 24 -3.21 8.45 5.39
C LEU A 24 -2.63 9.51 6.32
N CYS A 25 -1.36 9.84 6.14
CA CYS A 25 -0.66 10.88 6.88
C CYS A 25 -0.24 12.00 5.91
N LEU A 26 -1.17 12.92 5.63
CA LEU A 26 -1.07 13.91 4.55
C LEU A 26 -0.92 15.35 5.05
N ASN A 27 -1.45 15.69 6.22
CA ASN A 27 -1.42 17.06 6.79
C ASN A 27 -1.63 18.15 5.73
N VAL A 28 -2.76 18.07 5.02
CA VAL A 28 -2.97 18.81 3.76
C VAL A 28 -2.67 20.30 3.93
N GLY A 29 -1.77 20.81 3.09
CA GLY A 29 -1.35 22.22 3.08
C GLY A 29 -0.12 22.52 3.93
N VAL A 30 0.45 21.54 4.63
CA VAL A 30 1.68 21.68 5.41
C VAL A 30 2.70 20.66 4.92
N ASP A 31 3.83 21.14 4.41
CA ASP A 31 4.90 20.28 3.93
C ASP A 31 5.76 19.75 5.10
N PRO A 32 6.23 18.48 5.05
CA PRO A 32 7.13 17.96 6.06
C PRO A 32 8.53 18.59 5.95
N PRO A 33 9.27 18.69 7.07
CA PRO A 33 10.49 19.48 7.17
C PRO A 33 11.69 18.95 6.35
N ASP A 34 11.68 17.68 5.96
CA ASP A 34 12.80 16.97 5.32
C ASP A 34 12.59 16.69 3.81
N ILE A 35 11.51 17.26 3.24
CA ILE A 35 11.20 17.23 1.81
C ILE A 35 11.03 18.66 1.31
N VAL A 36 11.97 19.10 0.46
CA VAL A 36 11.86 20.38 -0.23
C VAL A 36 11.08 20.17 -1.52
N LYS A 37 9.85 20.70 -1.61
CA LYS A 37 9.04 20.62 -2.82
C LYS A 37 9.46 21.65 -3.87
N THR A 38 9.47 21.24 -5.14
CA THR A 38 9.64 22.15 -6.26
C THR A 38 8.37 22.98 -6.52
N GLN A 39 8.50 24.08 -7.24
CA GLN A 39 7.34 24.82 -7.77
C GLN A 39 7.46 24.93 -9.30
N PRO A 40 6.56 24.29 -10.07
CA PRO A 40 5.47 23.40 -9.65
C PRO A 40 5.94 22.02 -9.12
N CYS A 41 5.07 21.26 -8.45
CA CYS A 41 5.32 19.89 -8.00
C CYS A 41 4.13 18.95 -8.21
N ALA A 42 4.40 17.64 -8.20
CA ALA A 42 3.39 16.58 -8.12
C ALA A 42 2.54 16.79 -6.85
N ARG A 43 1.21 16.85 -7.02
CA ARG A 43 0.29 17.15 -5.90
C ARG A 43 -0.99 16.34 -5.88
N LEU A 44 -1.37 15.70 -6.99
CA LEU A 44 -2.60 14.93 -7.00
C LEU A 44 -2.44 13.73 -6.08
N GLU A 45 -3.41 13.54 -5.19
CA GLU A 45 -3.50 12.43 -4.25
C GLU A 45 -4.81 11.71 -4.55
N CYS A 46 -4.74 10.43 -4.90
CA CYS A 46 -5.89 9.62 -5.28
C CYS A 46 -6.76 10.29 -6.36
N TRP A 47 -6.09 10.98 -7.29
CA TRP A 47 -6.67 11.78 -8.37
C TRP A 47 -7.48 13.01 -7.93
N ILE A 48 -7.24 13.50 -6.72
CA ILE A 48 -7.82 14.74 -6.17
C ILE A 48 -6.72 15.79 -6.04
N ASP A 49 -7.00 17.03 -6.45
CA ASP A 49 -6.14 18.16 -6.10
C ASP A 49 -6.45 18.60 -4.66
N PRO A 50 -5.55 18.37 -3.69
CA PRO A 50 -5.81 18.67 -2.29
C PRO A 50 -6.00 20.17 -2.03
N LEU A 51 -5.55 21.05 -2.93
CA LEU A 51 -5.69 22.51 -2.81
C LEU A 51 -7.00 23.04 -3.42
N SER A 52 -7.79 22.19 -4.08
CA SER A 52 -9.07 22.57 -4.69
C SER A 52 -10.22 22.74 -3.69
N MET A 53 -10.01 22.36 -2.44
CA MET A 53 -11.00 22.42 -1.36
C MET A 53 -10.33 22.65 0.00
N SER A 54 -11.10 22.75 1.08
CA SER A 54 -10.51 22.89 2.42
C SER A 54 -9.69 21.65 2.81
N PRO A 55 -8.59 21.79 3.60
CA PRO A 55 -7.71 20.69 3.97
C PRO A 55 -8.44 19.45 4.52
N GLN A 56 -9.38 19.67 5.44
CA GLN A 56 -10.18 18.58 6.03
C GLN A 56 -11.05 17.89 4.97
N LYS A 57 -11.69 18.65 4.08
CA LYS A 57 -12.51 18.08 3.01
C LYS A 57 -11.68 17.32 1.98
N ALA A 58 -10.49 17.83 1.66
CA ALA A 58 -9.53 17.18 0.78
C ALA A 58 -9.15 15.82 1.36
N LEU A 59 -8.72 15.77 2.62
CA LEU A 59 -8.32 14.54 3.31
C LEU A 59 -9.45 13.48 3.32
N GLU A 60 -10.68 13.86 3.67
CA GLU A 60 -11.85 12.97 3.60
C GLU A 60 -12.10 12.44 2.18
N THR A 61 -11.99 13.31 1.18
CA THR A 61 -12.26 12.97 -0.22
C THR A 61 -11.19 12.04 -0.78
N ILE A 62 -9.92 12.28 -0.44
CA ILE A 62 -8.79 11.42 -0.78
C ILE A 62 -8.98 10.04 -0.15
N GLY A 63 -9.30 9.97 1.15
CA GLY A 63 -9.58 8.71 1.85
C GLY A 63 -10.73 7.92 1.23
N ALA A 64 -11.84 8.59 0.91
CA ALA A 64 -12.97 7.98 0.25
C ALA A 64 -12.64 7.48 -1.18
N ASN A 65 -11.83 8.23 -1.93
CA ASN A 65 -11.40 7.82 -3.25
C ASN A 65 -10.45 6.62 -3.19
N LEU A 66 -9.47 6.62 -2.29
CA LEU A 66 -8.56 5.49 -2.11
C LEU A 66 -9.32 4.20 -1.79
N GLN A 67 -10.31 4.29 -0.89
CA GLN A 67 -11.18 3.16 -0.58
C GLN A 67 -11.89 2.65 -1.84
N LYS A 68 -12.53 3.54 -2.62
CA LYS A 68 -13.19 3.16 -3.88
C LYS A 68 -12.24 2.54 -4.90
N GLN A 69 -10.98 2.96 -4.93
CA GLN A 69 -9.99 2.37 -5.83
C GLN A 69 -9.67 0.93 -5.43
N TYR A 70 -9.47 0.64 -4.14
CA TYR A 70 -9.26 -0.72 -3.65
C TYR A 70 -10.52 -1.60 -3.74
N GLU A 71 -11.72 -1.05 -3.48
CA GLU A 71 -13.00 -1.76 -3.58
C GLU A 71 -13.23 -2.35 -4.98
N ARG A 72 -12.64 -1.77 -6.03
CA ARG A 72 -12.68 -2.34 -7.39
C ARG A 72 -11.95 -3.68 -7.50
N TRP A 73 -10.86 -3.84 -6.74
CA TRP A 73 -10.04 -5.05 -6.73
C TRP A 73 -10.55 -6.08 -5.73
N GLN A 74 -11.04 -5.63 -4.57
CA GLN A 74 -11.59 -6.50 -3.54
C GLN A 74 -12.86 -5.88 -2.91
N PRO A 75 -14.04 -6.04 -3.53
CA PRO A 75 -15.27 -5.37 -3.09
C PRO A 75 -15.85 -5.92 -1.79
N ARG A 76 -15.49 -7.15 -1.39
CA ARG A 76 -16.07 -7.82 -0.21
C ARG A 76 -15.24 -7.65 1.07
N ALA A 77 -14.09 -6.99 1.00
CA ALA A 77 -13.29 -6.72 2.19
C ALA A 77 -13.91 -5.60 3.04
N ARG A 78 -13.58 -5.62 4.33
CA ARG A 78 -13.92 -4.53 5.25
C ARG A 78 -12.86 -3.43 5.19
N TYR A 79 -13.25 -2.25 4.74
CA TYR A 79 -12.38 -1.08 4.67
C TYR A 79 -12.51 -0.21 5.93
N LYS A 80 -11.37 0.29 6.42
CA LYS A 80 -11.28 1.24 7.53
C LYS A 80 -10.23 2.30 7.21
N GLN A 81 -10.66 3.56 7.22
CA GLN A 81 -9.79 4.72 7.01
C GLN A 81 -9.33 5.28 8.35
N SER A 82 -8.07 5.72 8.40
CA SER A 82 -7.46 6.47 9.50
C SER A 82 -6.77 7.67 8.87
N LEU A 83 -7.36 8.85 9.04
CA LEU A 83 -6.96 10.08 8.37
C LEU A 83 -6.20 10.96 9.36
N ASP A 84 -4.94 11.27 9.06
CA ASP A 84 -3.96 11.91 9.94
C ASP A 84 -3.97 11.36 11.38
N PRO A 85 -3.80 10.03 11.57
CA PRO A 85 -4.05 9.44 12.88
C PRO A 85 -2.93 9.66 13.88
N THR A 86 -3.27 9.37 15.13
CA THR A 86 -2.32 9.15 16.24
C THR A 86 -1.88 7.69 16.33
N VAL A 87 -0.77 7.43 17.03
CA VAL A 87 -0.26 6.06 17.28
C VAL A 87 -1.34 5.17 17.90
N GLU A 88 -2.10 5.69 18.86
CA GLU A 88 -3.15 4.93 19.56
C GLU A 88 -4.32 4.56 18.63
N GLU A 89 -4.65 5.42 17.66
CA GLU A 89 -5.65 5.12 16.64
C GLU A 89 -5.17 4.05 15.66
N VAL A 90 -3.91 4.12 15.22
CA VAL A 90 -3.29 3.08 14.37
C VAL A 90 -3.26 1.74 15.11
N LYS A 91 -2.86 1.73 16.39
CA LYS A 91 -2.87 0.52 17.23
C LYS A 91 -4.26 -0.09 17.35
N LYS A 92 -5.28 0.71 17.70
CA LYS A 92 -6.67 0.27 17.80
C LYS A 92 -7.19 -0.27 16.47
N LEU A 93 -6.86 0.40 15.36
CA LEU A 93 -7.24 -0.04 14.03
C LEU A 93 -6.64 -1.41 13.69
N CYS A 94 -5.32 -1.55 13.78
CA CYS A 94 -4.61 -2.77 13.40
C CYS A 94 -5.05 -3.97 14.25
N THR A 95 -5.08 -3.81 15.58
CA THR A 95 -5.50 -4.89 16.51
C THR A 95 -6.97 -5.30 16.30
N SER A 96 -7.86 -4.33 16.00
CA SER A 96 -9.26 -4.63 15.70
C SER A 96 -9.41 -5.40 14.39
N LEU A 97 -8.71 -5.00 13.32
CA LEU A 97 -8.76 -5.69 12.04
C LEU A 97 -8.19 -7.11 12.13
N ARG A 98 -7.03 -7.29 12.76
CA ARG A 98 -6.45 -8.63 12.99
C ARG A 98 -7.42 -9.53 13.75
N ARG A 99 -7.98 -9.07 14.88
CA ARG A 99 -8.94 -9.86 15.67
C ARG A 99 -10.13 -10.32 14.84
N ASN A 100 -10.64 -9.47 13.94
CA ASN A 100 -11.78 -9.81 13.09
C ASN A 100 -11.40 -10.73 11.91
N ALA A 101 -10.21 -10.56 11.35
CA ALA A 101 -9.72 -11.36 10.23
C ALA A 101 -9.31 -12.78 10.64
N LYS A 102 -8.96 -13.01 11.91
CA LYS A 102 -8.45 -14.29 12.41
C LYS A 102 -7.22 -14.71 11.60
N GLU A 103 -7.34 -15.77 10.81
CA GLU A 103 -6.30 -16.37 9.97
C GLU A 103 -6.27 -15.80 8.55
N GLU A 104 -7.25 -14.96 8.19
CA GLU A 104 -7.30 -14.32 6.88
C GLU A 104 -6.33 -13.13 6.80
N ARG A 105 -6.01 -12.72 5.56
CA ARG A 105 -5.06 -11.64 5.32
C ARG A 105 -5.67 -10.26 5.61
N VAL A 106 -4.86 -9.40 6.25
CA VAL A 106 -5.16 -7.98 6.44
C VAL A 106 -4.20 -7.14 5.61
N LEU A 107 -4.72 -6.16 4.86
CA LEU A 107 -3.92 -5.17 4.15
C LEU A 107 -3.74 -3.92 5.01
N PHE A 108 -2.51 -3.41 5.09
CA PHE A 108 -2.16 -2.13 5.68
C PHE A 108 -1.56 -1.22 4.62
N HIS A 109 -2.30 -0.20 4.21
CA HIS A 109 -1.82 0.84 3.32
C HIS A 109 -1.41 2.05 4.13
N TYR A 110 -0.17 2.49 3.99
CA TYR A 110 0.37 3.69 4.61
C TYR A 110 0.84 4.67 3.54
N ASN A 111 0.24 5.85 3.51
CA ASN A 111 0.70 6.99 2.73
C ASN A 111 1.30 8.02 3.70
N GLY A 112 2.59 8.30 3.54
CA GLY A 112 3.38 9.15 4.43
C GLY A 112 3.82 10.48 3.82
N HIS A 113 3.04 11.08 2.91
CA HIS A 113 3.49 12.26 2.16
C HIS A 113 3.46 13.59 2.95
N GLY A 114 2.70 13.66 4.04
CA GLY A 114 2.60 14.84 4.91
C GLY A 114 3.48 14.79 6.16
N VAL A 115 4.33 13.77 6.27
CA VAL A 115 5.18 13.50 7.44
C VAL A 115 6.63 13.28 7.00
N PRO A 116 7.61 13.34 7.91
CA PRO A 116 8.99 13.08 7.57
C PRO A 116 9.23 11.68 6.99
N LYS A 117 10.37 11.49 6.33
CA LYS A 117 10.80 10.18 5.85
C LYS A 117 10.98 9.19 7.01
N PRO A 118 10.70 7.88 6.78
CA PRO A 118 11.00 6.84 7.75
C PRO A 118 12.47 6.85 8.17
N THR A 119 12.73 6.51 9.44
CA THR A 119 14.05 6.58 10.07
C THR A 119 14.83 5.28 9.91
N SER A 120 16.15 5.33 10.13
CA SER A 120 17.02 4.14 10.18
C SER A 120 16.78 3.25 11.39
N ASN A 121 16.03 3.74 12.39
CA ASN A 121 15.62 2.95 13.56
C ASN A 121 14.37 2.11 13.28
N GLY A 122 13.85 2.13 12.05
CA GLY A 122 12.65 1.39 11.68
C GLY A 122 11.37 2.03 12.20
N GLU A 123 11.27 3.36 12.11
CA GLU A 123 10.09 4.13 12.50
C GLU A 123 9.45 4.79 11.28
N VAL A 124 8.12 4.75 11.22
CA VAL A 124 7.30 5.61 10.36
C VAL A 124 6.68 6.72 11.19
N TRP A 125 6.16 7.76 10.56
CA TRP A 125 5.65 8.94 11.27
C TRP A 125 4.13 9.04 11.20
N VAL A 126 3.53 9.44 12.32
CA VAL A 126 2.12 9.79 12.45
C VAL A 126 2.00 11.10 13.25
N PHE A 127 0.80 11.51 13.67
CA PHE A 127 0.60 12.78 14.35
C PHE A 127 0.32 12.63 15.84
N ASN A 128 0.48 13.73 16.60
CA ASN A 128 -0.22 13.89 17.88
C ASN A 128 -1.63 14.45 17.65
N ARG A 129 -2.47 14.45 18.69
CA ARG A 129 -3.88 14.88 18.60
C ARG A 129 -4.07 16.34 18.15
N THR A 130 -3.08 17.18 18.39
CA THR A 130 -3.11 18.61 18.08
C THR A 130 -2.42 18.96 16.78
N TYR A 131 -1.90 17.97 16.04
CA TYR A 131 -1.15 18.15 14.78
C TYR A 131 0.03 19.13 14.88
N THR A 132 0.65 19.20 16.05
CA THR A 132 1.81 20.07 16.32
C THR A 132 3.14 19.34 16.23
N GLN A 133 3.11 18.01 16.32
CA GLN A 133 4.31 17.17 16.33
C GLN A 133 4.07 15.91 15.51
N TYR A 134 5.13 15.50 14.82
CA TYR A 134 5.24 14.16 14.26
C TYR A 134 5.66 13.20 15.37
N ILE A 135 4.98 12.06 15.45
CA ILE A 135 5.19 11.05 16.48
C ILE A 135 5.72 9.78 15.78
N PRO A 136 6.86 9.23 16.21
CA PRO A 136 7.39 8.01 15.62
C PRO A 136 6.53 6.82 16.01
N LEU A 137 6.30 5.93 15.06
CA LEU A 137 5.60 4.67 15.19
C LEU A 137 6.56 3.55 14.75
N SER A 138 6.92 2.67 15.69
CA SER A 138 7.85 1.58 15.44
C SER A 138 7.24 0.52 14.52
N VAL A 139 7.99 0.10 13.49
CA VAL A 139 7.61 -1.01 12.62
C VAL A 139 7.52 -2.32 13.40
N TYR A 140 8.32 -2.48 14.46
CA TYR A 140 8.25 -3.62 15.39
C TYR A 140 6.88 -3.76 16.05
N ASP A 141 6.33 -2.63 16.53
CA ASP A 141 5.01 -2.60 17.15
C ASP A 141 3.91 -2.82 16.11
N LEU A 142 4.04 -2.20 14.93
CA LEU A 142 3.10 -2.36 13.83
C LEU A 142 2.96 -3.83 13.41
N GLN A 143 4.07 -4.55 13.28
CA GLN A 143 4.11 -5.99 13.01
C GLN A 143 3.29 -6.79 14.02
N THR A 144 3.46 -6.46 15.30
CA THR A 144 2.76 -7.11 16.40
C THR A 144 1.25 -6.87 16.32
N TRP A 145 0.84 -5.63 16.06
CA TRP A 145 -0.59 -5.27 16.01
C TRP A 145 -1.30 -5.83 14.77
N MET A 146 -0.60 -5.88 13.64
CA MET A 146 -1.15 -6.38 12.38
C MET A 146 -1.14 -7.91 12.30
N GLY A 147 -0.22 -8.57 12.99
CA GLY A 147 -0.07 -10.03 13.00
C GLY A 147 0.09 -10.64 11.59
N VAL A 148 -0.11 -11.96 11.52
CA VAL A 148 0.05 -12.75 10.28
C VAL A 148 -1.24 -13.49 9.95
N PRO A 149 -1.58 -13.72 8.65
CA PRO A 149 -0.90 -13.22 7.45
C PRO A 149 -1.28 -11.76 7.14
N SER A 150 -0.35 -10.94 6.63
CA SER A 150 -0.61 -9.52 6.32
C SER A 150 0.09 -9.07 5.03
N ILE A 151 -0.40 -7.98 4.44
CA ILE A 151 0.24 -7.30 3.31
C ILE A 151 0.34 -5.82 3.60
N TYR A 152 1.47 -5.21 3.28
CA TYR A 152 1.72 -3.80 3.53
C TYR A 152 2.05 -3.08 2.23
N VAL A 153 1.54 -1.86 2.10
CA VAL A 153 1.82 -0.94 1.01
C VAL A 153 2.33 0.36 1.63
N TYR A 154 3.57 0.74 1.30
CA TYR A 154 4.21 1.96 1.77
C TYR A 154 4.40 2.93 0.62
N ASP A 155 3.55 3.95 0.56
CA ASP A 155 3.69 5.08 -0.36
C ASP A 155 4.29 6.27 0.39
N CYS A 156 5.62 6.31 0.39
CA CYS A 156 6.40 7.41 0.93
C CYS A 156 7.81 7.42 0.34
N SER A 157 8.51 8.54 0.48
CA SER A 157 9.93 8.61 0.20
C SER A 157 10.71 7.77 1.22
N ASN A 158 11.85 7.20 0.80
CA ASN A 158 12.68 6.31 1.60
C ASN A 158 11.99 5.01 2.08
N ALA A 159 10.92 4.57 1.40
CA ALA A 159 10.10 3.43 1.83
C ALA A 159 10.86 2.10 1.97
N GLY A 160 11.95 1.90 1.20
CA GLY A 160 12.76 0.68 1.28
C GLY A 160 13.34 0.41 2.69
N ILE A 161 13.62 1.46 3.47
CA ILE A 161 14.15 1.31 4.83
C ILE A 161 13.13 0.65 5.76
N ILE A 162 11.83 0.82 5.49
CA ILE A 162 10.75 0.17 6.23
C ILE A 162 10.82 -1.34 5.99
N VAL A 163 11.03 -1.76 4.75
CA VAL A 163 11.11 -3.18 4.36
C VAL A 163 12.34 -3.85 4.99
N ASP A 164 13.48 -3.16 4.99
CA ASP A 164 14.71 -3.67 5.60
C ASP A 164 14.55 -3.82 7.12
N SER A 165 13.99 -2.79 7.77
CA SER A 165 13.69 -2.82 9.21
C SER A 165 12.66 -3.91 9.56
N PHE A 166 11.63 -4.08 8.71
CA PHE A 166 10.62 -5.13 8.89
C PHE A 166 11.27 -6.52 8.95
N LYS A 167 12.22 -6.82 8.06
CA LYS A 167 12.92 -8.12 8.07
C LYS A 167 13.70 -8.33 9.37
N GLN A 168 14.44 -7.32 9.81
CA GLN A 168 15.23 -7.40 11.05
C GLN A 168 14.34 -7.63 12.28
N PHE A 169 13.24 -6.88 12.38
CA PHE A 169 12.29 -7.02 13.48
C PHE A 169 11.52 -8.35 13.43
N ALA A 170 11.25 -8.90 12.25
CA ALA A 170 10.66 -10.22 12.11
C ALA A 170 11.58 -11.33 12.66
N GLU A 171 12.88 -11.28 12.37
CA GLU A 171 13.87 -12.20 12.95
C GLU A 171 14.00 -12.03 14.47
N GLN A 172 13.89 -10.79 14.95
CA GLN A 172 13.91 -10.50 16.38
C GLN A 172 12.69 -11.11 17.09
N HIS A 173 11.48 -10.95 16.55
CA HIS A 173 10.26 -11.56 17.07
C HIS A 173 10.37 -13.08 17.16
N GLU A 174 10.96 -13.73 16.15
CA GLU A 174 11.15 -15.18 16.12
C GLU A 174 12.09 -15.64 17.26
N LYS A 175 13.23 -14.96 17.43
CA LYS A 175 14.19 -15.26 18.52
C LYS A 175 13.59 -15.05 19.91
N GLU A 176 12.83 -13.98 20.11
CA GLU A 176 12.16 -13.71 21.39
C GLU A 176 11.11 -14.78 21.70
N TYR A 177 10.36 -15.23 20.68
CA TYR A 177 9.39 -16.31 20.85
C TYR A 177 10.04 -17.64 21.24
N GLU A 178 11.14 -18.01 20.57
CA GLU A 178 11.90 -19.22 20.89
C GLU A 178 12.41 -19.20 22.34
N GLN A 179 12.90 -18.06 22.81
CA GLN A 179 13.36 -17.91 24.20
C GLN A 179 12.22 -18.10 25.21
N VAL A 180 11.05 -17.51 24.94
CA VAL A 180 9.86 -17.67 25.81
C VAL A 180 9.36 -19.12 25.80
N ALA A 181 9.38 -19.79 24.65
CA ALA A 181 8.99 -21.19 24.52
C ALA A 181 9.94 -22.12 25.29
N LEU A 182 11.24 -21.86 25.29
CA LEU A 182 12.23 -22.62 26.08
C LEU A 182 12.03 -22.46 27.59
N GLN A 183 11.51 -21.31 28.04
CA GLN A 183 11.22 -21.05 29.45
C GLN A 183 9.89 -21.67 29.91
N ASN A 184 8.89 -21.77 29.02
CA ASN A 184 7.57 -22.33 29.34
C ASN A 184 7.47 -23.80 28.91
N ARG A 185 7.52 -24.74 29.87
CA ARG A 185 7.40 -26.20 29.66
C ARG A 185 5.98 -26.71 29.30
N GLY A 186 5.15 -25.88 28.68
CA GLY A 186 3.79 -26.23 28.25
C GLY A 186 3.70 -26.52 26.74
N PRO A 187 2.55 -27.03 26.24
CA PRO A 187 2.33 -27.13 24.80
C PRO A 187 2.35 -25.72 24.17
N ALA A 188 3.40 -25.42 23.42
CA ALA A 188 3.57 -24.14 22.73
C ALA A 188 2.79 -24.16 21.41
N ASN A 189 2.01 -23.10 21.16
CA ASN A 189 1.56 -22.83 19.80
C ASN A 189 2.80 -22.54 18.92
N PRO A 190 2.75 -22.81 17.61
CA PRO A 190 3.84 -22.40 16.73
C PRO A 190 3.96 -20.86 16.70
N PRO A 191 5.19 -20.31 16.59
CA PRO A 191 5.39 -18.88 16.44
C PRO A 191 4.66 -18.32 15.20
N PRO A 192 4.21 -17.06 15.25
CA PRO A 192 3.72 -16.39 14.06
C PRO A 192 4.85 -16.28 13.03
N SER A 193 4.64 -16.86 11.84
CA SER A 193 5.62 -16.79 10.76
C SER A 193 5.40 -15.53 9.92
N PHE A 194 6.27 -14.53 10.11
CA PHE A 194 6.27 -13.31 9.30
C PHE A 194 6.69 -13.54 7.84
N LYS A 195 7.05 -14.78 7.44
CA LYS A 195 7.24 -15.16 6.03
C LYS A 195 5.96 -15.01 5.20
N TYR A 196 4.80 -15.01 5.86
CA TYR A 196 3.50 -14.75 5.23
C TYR A 196 3.15 -13.25 5.13
N CYS A 197 4.09 -12.35 5.44
CA CYS A 197 3.94 -10.91 5.29
C CYS A 197 4.48 -10.45 3.93
N ILE A 198 3.62 -9.88 3.10
CA ILE A 198 4.00 -9.31 1.80
C ILE A 198 4.24 -7.81 1.96
N GLN A 199 5.33 -7.31 1.39
CA GLN A 199 5.75 -5.91 1.50
C GLN A 199 5.85 -5.27 0.12
N LEU A 200 5.18 -4.15 -0.09
CA LEU A 200 5.27 -3.33 -1.30
C LEU A 200 5.70 -1.92 -0.90
N ALA A 201 6.88 -1.49 -1.36
CA ALA A 201 7.44 -0.17 -1.05
C ALA A 201 7.65 0.64 -2.32
N ALA A 202 7.31 1.92 -2.26
CA ALA A 202 7.31 2.81 -3.43
C ALA A 202 8.70 3.07 -4.04
N CYS A 203 9.76 3.00 -3.23
CA CYS A 203 11.13 3.28 -3.65
C CYS A 203 12.18 2.60 -2.76
N ALA A 204 13.45 2.59 -3.19
CA ALA A 204 14.56 2.04 -2.41
C ALA A 204 14.90 2.89 -1.17
N ALA A 205 15.63 2.31 -0.22
CA ALA A 205 16.20 3.05 0.90
C ALA A 205 17.25 4.02 0.36
N ASN A 206 17.04 5.33 0.51
CA ASN A 206 17.74 6.50 -0.06
C ASN A 206 17.05 7.22 -1.24
N GLN A 207 15.91 6.73 -1.74
CA GLN A 207 15.21 7.38 -2.84
C GLN A 207 14.09 8.31 -2.35
N ILE A 208 13.81 9.32 -3.16
CA ILE A 208 12.71 10.26 -2.96
C ILE A 208 11.71 10.07 -4.11
N LEU A 209 10.43 10.19 -3.80
CA LEU A 209 9.37 10.10 -4.79
C LEU A 209 9.49 11.22 -5.84
N PRO A 210 9.07 10.97 -7.09
CA PRO A 210 9.17 11.97 -8.14
C PRO A 210 8.27 13.18 -7.87
N MET A 211 8.77 14.38 -8.18
CA MET A 211 8.05 15.65 -7.98
C MET A 211 7.53 16.26 -9.29
N ASN A 212 7.52 15.51 -10.40
CA ASN A 212 7.05 16.02 -11.68
C ASN A 212 5.55 16.41 -11.60
N PRO A 213 5.16 17.67 -11.89
CA PRO A 213 3.79 18.15 -11.74
C PRO A 213 2.75 17.46 -12.63
N ASP A 214 3.18 16.80 -13.71
CA ASP A 214 2.30 16.05 -14.61
C ASP A 214 1.91 14.66 -14.03
N LEU A 215 2.58 14.25 -12.96
CA LEU A 215 2.33 12.99 -12.25
C LEU A 215 1.60 13.25 -10.91
N PRO A 216 0.84 12.27 -10.41
CA PRO A 216 0.33 12.34 -9.06
C PRO A 216 1.46 12.20 -8.04
N ALA A 217 1.26 12.76 -6.84
CA ALA A 217 2.15 12.58 -5.71
C ALA A 217 2.14 11.12 -5.24
N ASP A 218 0.98 10.47 -5.26
CA ASP A 218 0.78 9.04 -4.98
C ASP A 218 0.95 8.15 -6.21
N ILE A 219 2.08 8.32 -6.92
CA ILE A 219 2.37 7.56 -8.14
C ILE A 219 2.37 6.04 -7.89
N PHE A 220 2.91 5.59 -6.75
CA PHE A 220 2.98 4.18 -6.42
C PHE A 220 1.59 3.61 -6.13
N THR A 221 0.81 4.30 -5.29
CA THR A 221 -0.59 3.95 -5.05
C THR A 221 -1.39 3.94 -6.35
N SER A 222 -1.27 4.99 -7.17
CA SER A 222 -1.94 5.13 -8.46
C SER A 222 -1.64 3.96 -9.41
N CYS A 223 -0.39 3.47 -9.44
CA CYS A 223 0.02 2.27 -10.19
C CYS A 223 -0.64 1.00 -9.68
N LEU A 224 -0.71 0.81 -8.35
CA LEU A 224 -1.29 -0.39 -7.75
C LEU A 224 -2.82 -0.41 -7.86
N THR A 225 -3.49 0.73 -7.70
CA THR A 225 -4.94 0.79 -7.53
C THR A 225 -5.68 1.26 -8.77
N THR A 226 -5.01 2.00 -9.67
CA THR A 226 -5.59 2.55 -10.91
C THR A 226 -4.64 2.45 -12.13
N PRO A 227 -4.10 1.24 -12.41
CA PRO A 227 -3.01 1.02 -13.37
C PRO A 227 -3.29 1.58 -14.77
N ILE A 228 -4.50 1.38 -15.31
CA ILE A 228 -4.86 1.87 -16.65
C ILE A 228 -4.77 3.39 -16.74
N LYS A 229 -5.26 4.11 -15.71
CA LYS A 229 -5.29 5.56 -15.71
C LYS A 229 -3.87 6.14 -15.69
N ILE A 230 -2.99 5.62 -14.83
CA ILE A 230 -1.61 6.09 -14.75
C ILE A 230 -0.78 5.64 -15.96
N ALA A 231 -0.97 4.43 -16.48
CA ALA A 231 -0.25 3.94 -17.65
C ALA A 231 -0.53 4.79 -18.90
N LEU A 232 -1.79 5.18 -19.11
CA LEU A 232 -2.16 6.06 -20.22
C LEU A 232 -1.61 7.48 -20.04
N ARG A 233 -1.68 8.04 -18.82
CA ARG A 233 -1.08 9.35 -18.53
C ARG A 233 0.42 9.32 -18.80
N TRP A 234 1.11 8.30 -18.29
CA TRP A 234 2.53 8.10 -18.50
C TRP A 234 2.89 7.96 -19.99
N PHE A 235 2.11 7.20 -20.76
CA PHE A 235 2.31 7.01 -22.20
C PHE A 235 2.25 8.33 -22.97
N VAL A 236 1.28 9.20 -22.67
CA VAL A 236 1.15 10.51 -23.35
C VAL A 236 2.35 11.41 -23.08
N MET A 237 3.00 11.27 -21.92
CA MET A 237 4.22 12.02 -21.58
C MET A 237 5.47 11.54 -22.32
N GLN A 238 5.47 10.32 -22.86
CA GLN A 238 6.65 9.78 -23.55
C GLN A 238 6.83 10.38 -24.94
N ASN A 239 8.09 10.49 -25.40
CA ASN A 239 8.40 11.00 -26.74
C ASN A 239 7.67 10.25 -27.88
N THR A 240 7.35 8.98 -27.68
CA THR A 240 6.61 8.14 -28.64
C THR A 240 5.19 8.64 -28.88
N SER A 241 4.59 9.39 -27.96
CA SER A 241 3.27 10.01 -28.15
C SER A 241 3.25 11.03 -29.30
N LYS A 242 4.42 11.55 -29.71
CA LYS A 242 4.57 12.40 -30.91
C LYS A 242 4.17 11.69 -32.21
N LEU A 243 4.16 10.35 -32.21
CA LEU A 243 3.69 9.53 -33.35
C LEU A 243 2.16 9.38 -33.39
N VAL A 244 1.47 9.71 -32.30
CA VAL A 244 0.00 9.74 -32.21
C VAL A 244 -0.45 11.17 -31.86
N PRO A 245 -0.33 12.12 -32.80
CA PRO A 245 -0.71 13.49 -32.54
C PRO A 245 -2.20 13.58 -32.18
N LYS A 246 -2.54 14.38 -31.15
CA LYS A 246 -3.89 14.74 -30.64
C LYS A 246 -4.43 14.00 -29.41
N ILE A 247 -3.70 13.10 -28.75
CA ILE A 247 -4.15 12.57 -27.46
C ILE A 247 -3.72 13.52 -26.33
N SER A 248 -4.68 14.20 -25.70
CA SER A 248 -4.47 15.06 -24.53
C SER A 248 -4.73 14.30 -23.22
N MET A 249 -4.18 14.81 -22.11
CA MET A 249 -4.46 14.27 -20.76
C MET A 249 -5.97 14.27 -20.42
N GLU A 250 -6.72 15.25 -20.94
CA GLU A 250 -8.15 15.36 -20.73
C GLU A 250 -8.94 14.22 -21.41
N LEU A 251 -8.48 13.76 -22.58
CA LEU A 251 -9.11 12.63 -23.27
C LEU A 251 -8.98 11.32 -22.49
N ILE A 252 -7.89 11.15 -21.73
CA ILE A 252 -7.67 9.97 -20.88
C ILE A 252 -8.74 9.87 -19.78
N ASP A 253 -9.13 11.00 -19.19
CA ASP A 253 -10.18 11.03 -18.16
C ASP A 253 -11.58 10.78 -18.73
N LYS A 254 -11.75 10.80 -20.07
CA LYS A 254 -13.03 10.68 -20.78
C LYS A 254 -13.12 9.42 -21.66
N ILE A 255 -12.27 8.41 -21.43
CA ILE A 255 -12.34 7.16 -22.20
C ILE A 255 -13.70 6.49 -21.96
N PRO A 256 -14.45 6.18 -23.03
CA PRO A 256 -15.78 5.61 -22.89
C PRO A 256 -15.69 4.16 -22.38
N GLY A 257 -16.63 3.81 -21.50
CA GLY A 257 -16.79 2.43 -21.05
C GLY A 257 -16.65 2.22 -19.55
N GLN A 258 -16.56 0.94 -19.19
CA GLN A 258 -16.38 0.48 -17.82
C GLN A 258 -15.28 -0.58 -17.79
N LEU A 259 -14.44 -0.57 -16.76
CA LEU A 259 -13.32 -1.51 -16.59
C LEU A 259 -13.74 -2.99 -16.64
N ASN A 260 -14.99 -3.29 -16.25
CA ASN A 260 -15.53 -4.64 -16.19
C ASN A 260 -16.25 -5.08 -17.47
N ASP A 261 -16.49 -4.18 -18.43
CA ASP A 261 -17.13 -4.52 -19.71
C ASP A 261 -16.10 -4.53 -20.85
N ARG A 262 -15.66 -5.73 -21.22
CA ARG A 262 -14.67 -5.98 -22.29
C ARG A 262 -15.12 -5.49 -23.68
N ARG A 263 -16.40 -5.17 -23.88
CA ARG A 263 -16.92 -4.62 -25.14
C ARG A 263 -16.71 -3.11 -25.25
N THR A 264 -16.29 -2.47 -24.16
CA THR A 264 -16.01 -1.04 -24.11
C THR A 264 -14.51 -0.79 -24.21
N MET A 265 -14.11 0.36 -24.76
CA MET A 265 -12.68 0.69 -24.92
C MET A 265 -11.91 0.60 -23.60
N LEU A 266 -12.48 1.11 -22.51
CA LEU A 266 -11.85 1.05 -21.19
C LEU A 266 -11.70 -0.38 -20.67
N GLY A 267 -12.70 -1.23 -20.86
CA GLY A 267 -12.64 -2.63 -20.43
C GLY A 267 -11.71 -3.48 -21.30
N GLU A 268 -11.59 -3.17 -22.60
CA GLU A 268 -10.66 -3.83 -23.51
C GLU A 268 -9.20 -3.51 -23.13
N LEU A 269 -8.88 -2.23 -22.88
CA LEU A 269 -7.57 -1.82 -22.36
C LEU A 269 -7.23 -2.49 -21.04
N ASN A 270 -8.21 -2.56 -20.11
CA ASN A 270 -8.02 -3.24 -18.83
C ASN A 270 -7.70 -4.72 -19.03
N TRP A 271 -8.41 -5.40 -19.92
CA TRP A 271 -8.17 -6.82 -20.19
C TRP A 271 -6.81 -7.08 -20.84
N ILE A 272 -6.41 -6.27 -21.83
CA ILE A 272 -5.09 -6.36 -22.45
C ILE A 272 -3.99 -6.14 -21.40
N PHE A 273 -4.15 -5.13 -20.55
CA PHE A 273 -3.20 -4.85 -19.48
C PHE A 273 -3.03 -6.07 -18.55
N THR A 274 -4.14 -6.65 -18.07
CA THR A 274 -4.10 -7.87 -17.23
C THR A 274 -3.38 -9.02 -17.94
N ALA A 275 -3.68 -9.27 -19.22
CA ALA A 275 -3.05 -10.35 -19.97
C ALA A 275 -1.53 -10.14 -20.11
N ILE A 276 -1.08 -8.91 -20.39
CA ILE A 276 0.34 -8.58 -20.50
C ILE A 276 1.03 -8.74 -19.14
N THR A 277 0.48 -8.18 -18.06
CA THR A 277 1.10 -8.25 -16.74
C THR A 277 1.18 -9.67 -16.21
N ASP A 278 0.14 -10.48 -16.41
CA ASP A 278 0.14 -11.90 -16.02
C ASP A 278 1.16 -12.69 -16.83
N THR A 279 1.28 -12.42 -18.13
CA THR A 279 2.26 -13.07 -19.00
C THR A 279 3.69 -12.73 -18.59
N ILE A 280 3.98 -11.47 -18.25
CA ILE A 280 5.30 -11.06 -17.77
C ILE A 280 5.60 -11.77 -16.45
N ALA A 281 4.66 -11.76 -15.50
CA ALA A 281 4.84 -12.40 -14.20
C ALA A 281 5.11 -13.90 -14.35
N TRP A 282 4.33 -14.61 -15.18
CA TRP A 282 4.53 -16.03 -15.45
C TRP A 282 5.93 -16.30 -16.00
N ASN A 283 6.35 -15.57 -17.04
CA ASN A 283 7.64 -15.84 -17.69
C ASN A 283 8.88 -15.40 -16.89
N THR A 284 8.73 -14.57 -15.85
CA THR A 284 9.87 -14.04 -15.09
C THR A 284 9.99 -14.60 -13.67
N ALA A 285 8.89 -15.09 -13.10
CA ALA A 285 8.83 -15.60 -11.73
C ALA A 285 8.59 -17.11 -11.64
N THR A 286 8.32 -17.80 -12.75
CA THR A 286 8.33 -19.27 -12.85
C THR A 286 9.53 -19.74 -13.64
#